data_AF-A0A6N7C0X4-F1
#
_entry.id   AF-A0A6N7C0X4-F1
#
_cell.length_a   1.000
_cell.length_b   1.000
_cell.length_c   1.000
_cell.angle_alpha   90.00
_cell.angle_beta   90.00
_cell.angle_gamma   90.00
#
_symmetry.space_group_name_H-M   'P 1'
#
loop_
_entity.id
_entity.type
_entity.pdbx_description
1 polymer ?
#
loop_
_entity_poly.entity_id
_entity_poly.type
_entity_poly.pdbx_seq_one_letter_code
_entity_poly.pdbx_strand_id
1 'polypeptide(L)'
;MIFNGTFDIKSALKNEPLFYIWESCANKSTDFRKNFTDELEKELYIDHPLYGLEVDIIARHASDNCLFKITHSNQVCVVHLTWKQATEISPYPLTQIYESLDDWYETDYIPDFFDILGVPSDLSFFEQNVIGYAIGLIGNKDFENYLYTLERTACQLTEDEYLTFIALDFNNKFEVLIAFNQWFRKKFNDARYDLLEMNKRFNK
;
A
#
# COMPACT_ATOMS: atom_id res chain seq x y z
N MET A 1 -2.69 10.12 24.60
CA MET A 1 -1.88 9.00 24.10
C MET A 1 -0.56 9.63 23.69
N ILE A 2 0.54 9.23 24.33
CA ILE A 2 1.87 9.76 24.01
C ILE A 2 2.25 9.13 22.67
N PHE A 3 2.70 9.94 21.71
CA PHE A 3 3.29 9.43 20.49
C PHE A 3 4.54 8.63 20.87
N ASN A 4 4.49 7.30 20.74
CA ASN A 4 5.55 6.42 21.25
C ASN A 4 6.82 6.38 20.37
N GLY A 5 6.96 7.26 19.38
CA GLY A 5 8.18 7.33 18.56
C GLY A 5 8.45 6.09 17.70
N THR A 6 7.42 5.27 17.43
CA THR A 6 7.56 3.89 16.90
C THR A 6 6.85 3.66 15.57
N PHE A 7 6.33 4.71 14.92
CA PHE A 7 5.69 4.55 13.63
C PHE A 7 6.69 4.07 12.57
N ASP A 8 6.37 2.92 11.97
CA ASP A 8 7.09 2.36 10.82
C ASP A 8 6.07 2.14 9.70
N ILE A 9 6.26 2.87 8.59
CA ILE A 9 5.26 2.87 7.51
C ILE A 9 5.12 1.49 6.86
N LYS A 10 6.22 0.73 6.75
CA LYS A 10 6.21 -0.62 6.14
C LYS A 10 5.38 -1.58 6.98
N SER A 11 5.61 -1.59 8.29
CA SER A 11 4.83 -2.38 9.25
C SER A 11 3.35 -1.96 9.23
N ALA A 12 3.07 -0.65 9.16
CA ALA A 12 1.69 -0.16 9.08
C ALA A 12 0.99 -0.64 7.79
N LEU A 13 1.65 -0.56 6.64
CA LEU A 13 1.11 -1.05 5.35
C LEU A 13 0.75 -2.54 5.36
N LYS A 14 1.50 -3.37 6.09
CA LYS A 14 1.20 -4.81 6.24
C LYS A 14 -0.02 -5.10 7.12
N ASN A 15 -0.25 -4.26 8.13
CA ASN A 15 -1.28 -4.49 9.15
C ASN A 15 -2.64 -3.90 8.77
N GLU A 16 -2.66 -3.03 7.77
CA GLU A 16 -3.89 -2.45 7.26
C GLU A 16 -4.52 -3.31 6.16
N PRO A 17 -5.83 -3.17 5.91
CA PRO A 17 -6.46 -3.76 4.72
C PRO A 17 -5.70 -3.30 3.48
N LEU A 18 -5.39 -4.24 2.58
CA LEU A 18 -4.73 -3.95 1.31
C LEU A 18 -5.35 -2.69 0.68
N PHE A 19 -4.52 -1.64 0.62
CA PHE A 19 -4.93 -0.32 0.17
C PHE A 19 -4.44 -0.06 -1.26
N TYR A 20 -5.08 0.92 -1.88
CA TYR A 20 -4.76 1.51 -3.18
C TYR A 20 -5.18 0.64 -4.38
N ILE A 21 -4.22 0.27 -5.22
CA ILE A 21 -4.44 -0.53 -6.43
C ILE A 21 -4.82 -1.98 -6.10
N TRP A 22 -4.53 -2.44 -4.89
CA TRP A 22 -5.00 -3.72 -4.38
C TRP A 22 -6.25 -3.52 -3.54
N GLU A 23 -7.34 -4.19 -3.89
CA GLU A 23 -8.59 -4.20 -3.16
C GLU A 23 -8.76 -5.55 -2.46
N SER A 24 -8.85 -5.51 -1.13
CA SER A 24 -9.12 -6.72 -0.33
C SER A 24 -10.45 -7.39 -0.72
N CYS A 25 -10.40 -8.70 -0.92
CA CYS A 25 -11.58 -9.52 -1.20
C CYS A 25 -12.18 -10.16 0.06
N ALA A 26 -11.62 -9.90 1.25
CA ALA A 26 -12.03 -10.56 2.50
C ALA A 26 -13.51 -10.37 2.87
N ASN A 27 -14.07 -9.20 2.57
CA ASN A 27 -15.47 -8.85 2.87
C ASN A 27 -16.42 -9.08 1.68
N LYS A 28 -15.95 -9.66 0.57
CA LYS A 28 -16.76 -9.90 -0.62
C LYS A 28 -17.55 -11.21 -0.49
N SER A 29 -18.68 -11.30 -1.19
CA SER A 29 -19.52 -12.50 -1.16
C SER A 29 -18.76 -13.73 -1.67
N THR A 30 -19.23 -14.91 -1.30
CA THR A 30 -18.68 -16.19 -1.80
C THR A 30 -18.77 -16.26 -3.32
N ASP A 31 -19.90 -15.89 -3.92
CA ASP A 31 -20.07 -15.89 -5.38
C ASP A 31 -19.09 -14.95 -6.08
N PHE A 32 -18.83 -13.78 -5.49
CA PHE A 32 -17.85 -12.85 -6.03
C PHE A 32 -16.45 -13.47 -6.06
N ARG A 33 -16.01 -14.07 -4.95
CA ARG A 33 -14.69 -14.71 -4.86
C ARG A 33 -14.58 -15.91 -5.79
N LYS A 34 -15.66 -16.69 -5.89
CA LYS A 34 -15.75 -17.88 -6.73
C LYS A 34 -15.54 -17.57 -8.21
N ASN A 35 -15.99 -16.41 -8.70
CA ASN A 35 -15.78 -16.03 -10.10
C ASN A 35 -14.30 -15.98 -10.49
N PHE A 36 -13.41 -15.58 -9.57
CA PHE A 36 -11.97 -15.49 -9.84
C PHE A 36 -11.29 -16.85 -9.77
N THR A 37 -11.68 -17.69 -8.79
CA THR A 37 -11.14 -19.06 -8.67
C THR A 37 -11.60 -19.93 -9.84
N ASP A 38 -12.86 -19.78 -10.27
CA ASP A 38 -13.41 -20.48 -11.44
C ASP A 38 -12.73 -20.05 -12.72
N GLU A 39 -12.37 -18.76 -12.85
CA GLU A 39 -11.65 -18.29 -14.03
C GLU A 39 -10.23 -18.85 -14.07
N LEU A 40 -9.52 -18.77 -12.94
CA LEU A 40 -8.19 -19.35 -12.84
C LEU A 40 -8.22 -20.83 -13.21
N GLU A 41 -9.14 -21.62 -12.64
CA GLU A 41 -9.26 -23.05 -12.94
C GLU A 41 -9.43 -23.34 -14.44
N LYS A 42 -10.25 -22.54 -15.14
CA LYS A 42 -10.45 -22.69 -16.60
C LYS A 42 -9.19 -22.38 -17.39
N GLU A 43 -8.42 -21.37 -16.99
CA GLU A 43 -7.22 -20.92 -17.71
C GLU A 43 -6.03 -21.89 -17.53
N LEU A 44 -5.97 -22.66 -16.45
CA LEU A 44 -4.84 -23.53 -16.13
C LEU A 44 -4.73 -24.76 -17.07
N TYR A 45 -3.55 -24.93 -17.68
CA TYR A 45 -3.15 -26.15 -18.38
C TYR A 45 -2.38 -27.11 -17.46
N ILE A 46 -2.31 -28.41 -17.81
CA ILE A 46 -1.85 -29.50 -16.93
C ILE A 46 -0.45 -29.30 -16.31
N ASP A 47 0.45 -28.61 -17.00
CA ASP A 47 1.83 -28.37 -16.54
C ASP A 47 2.02 -26.98 -15.88
N HIS A 48 0.95 -26.22 -15.69
CA HIS A 48 1.03 -24.93 -15.02
C HIS A 48 1.32 -25.12 -13.51
N PRO A 49 2.16 -24.28 -12.87
CA PRO A 49 2.52 -24.43 -11.45
C PRO A 49 1.36 -24.47 -10.45
N LEU A 50 0.20 -23.90 -10.83
CA LEU A 50 -1.01 -23.89 -10.02
C LEU A 50 -2.04 -24.96 -10.43
N TYR A 51 -1.76 -25.77 -11.45
CA TYR A 51 -2.71 -26.77 -11.93
C TYR A 51 -3.04 -27.80 -10.83
N GLY A 52 -4.33 -27.94 -10.53
CA GLY A 52 -4.82 -28.84 -9.49
C GLY A 52 -4.59 -28.35 -8.06
N LEU A 53 -4.09 -27.14 -7.84
CA LEU A 53 -4.00 -26.54 -6.51
C LEU A 53 -5.31 -25.82 -6.17
N GLU A 54 -5.80 -26.03 -4.95
CA GLU A 54 -6.89 -25.23 -4.41
C GLU A 54 -6.37 -23.86 -3.98
N VAL A 55 -7.09 -22.81 -4.34
CA VAL A 55 -6.73 -21.43 -3.99
C VAL A 55 -7.96 -20.59 -3.61
N ASP A 56 -7.73 -19.54 -2.82
CA ASP A 56 -8.72 -18.53 -2.46
C ASP A 56 -8.21 -17.13 -2.84
N ILE A 57 -9.05 -16.31 -3.48
CA ILE A 57 -8.68 -14.92 -3.77
C ILE A 57 -8.64 -14.09 -2.47
N ILE A 58 -7.52 -13.40 -2.24
CA ILE A 58 -7.33 -12.50 -1.10
C ILE A 58 -7.42 -11.02 -1.51
N ALA A 59 -6.99 -10.69 -2.72
CA ALA A 59 -7.13 -9.34 -3.27
C ALA A 59 -7.15 -9.33 -4.80
N ARG A 60 -7.71 -8.26 -5.35
CA ARG A 60 -7.63 -7.95 -6.78
C ARG A 60 -6.87 -6.65 -6.99
N HIS A 61 -6.11 -6.58 -8.07
CA HIS A 61 -5.46 -5.34 -8.48
C HIS A 61 -6.42 -4.48 -9.32
N ALA A 62 -6.04 -3.24 -9.62
CA ALA A 62 -6.75 -2.38 -10.57
C ALA A 62 -6.57 -2.84 -12.04
N SER A 63 -5.58 -3.70 -12.29
CA SER A 63 -5.41 -4.48 -13.53
C SER A 63 -5.99 -5.88 -13.36
N ASP A 64 -5.73 -6.78 -14.33
CA ASP A 64 -6.16 -8.18 -14.25
C ASP A 64 -5.28 -9.06 -13.34
N ASN A 65 -4.37 -8.46 -12.56
CA ASN A 65 -3.62 -9.17 -11.54
C ASN A 65 -4.50 -9.48 -10.32
N CYS A 66 -4.46 -10.71 -9.85
CA CYS A 66 -5.18 -11.17 -8.68
C CYS A 66 -4.20 -11.87 -7.73
N LEU A 67 -4.33 -11.59 -6.44
CA LEU A 67 -3.54 -12.21 -5.40
C LEU A 67 -4.37 -13.34 -4.78
N PHE A 68 -3.86 -14.55 -4.89
CA PHE A 68 -4.47 -15.77 -4.38
C PHE A 68 -3.65 -16.36 -3.25
N LYS A 69 -4.34 -17.00 -2.31
CA LYS A 69 -3.77 -17.83 -1.28
C LYS A 69 -3.86 -19.28 -1.71
N ILE A 70 -2.75 -20.01 -1.70
CA ILE A 70 -2.78 -21.47 -1.93
C ILE A 70 -3.29 -22.16 -0.66
N THR A 71 -4.36 -22.93 -0.80
CA THR A 71 -5.00 -23.64 0.31
C THR A 71 -4.00 -24.61 0.94
N HIS A 72 -4.01 -24.69 2.27
CA HIS A 72 -3.12 -25.55 3.09
C HIS A 72 -1.62 -25.21 3.04
N SER A 73 -1.22 -24.09 2.43
CA SER A 73 0.16 -23.59 2.42
C SER A 73 0.26 -22.19 3.02
N ASN A 74 1.48 -21.74 3.34
CA ASN A 74 1.73 -20.32 3.61
C ASN A 74 1.86 -19.48 2.33
N GLN A 75 2.09 -20.13 1.19
CA GLN A 75 2.33 -19.47 -0.09
C GLN A 75 1.13 -18.66 -0.59
N VAL A 76 1.46 -17.61 -1.32
CA VAL A 76 0.51 -16.78 -2.08
C VAL A 76 1.02 -16.66 -3.50
N CYS A 77 0.15 -16.35 -4.45
CA CYS A 77 0.55 -16.11 -5.82
C CYS A 77 -0.17 -14.91 -6.42
N VAL A 78 0.57 -14.10 -7.17
CA VAL A 78 0.01 -13.08 -8.05
C VAL A 78 -0.16 -13.72 -9.42
N VAL A 79 -1.39 -13.68 -9.93
CA VAL A 79 -1.75 -14.24 -11.24
C VAL A 79 -2.37 -13.15 -12.10
N HIS A 80 -1.87 -12.98 -13.32
CA HIS A 80 -2.50 -12.16 -14.34
C HIS A 80 -3.54 -13.00 -15.08
N LEU A 81 -4.81 -12.88 -14.68
CA LEU A 81 -5.91 -13.57 -15.36
C LEU A 81 -6.13 -12.96 -16.74
N THR A 82 -6.37 -13.81 -17.75
CA THR A 82 -6.62 -13.33 -19.12
C THR A 82 -8.10 -13.14 -19.42
N TRP A 83 -8.97 -13.67 -18.56
CA TRP A 83 -10.42 -13.68 -18.67
C TRP A 83 -10.93 -14.37 -19.93
N LYS A 84 -10.14 -15.29 -20.48
CA LYS A 84 -10.43 -15.96 -21.75
C LYS A 84 -11.58 -16.96 -21.65
N GLN A 85 -11.97 -17.38 -20.43
CA GLN A 85 -13.00 -18.39 -20.18
C GLN A 85 -12.68 -19.77 -20.78
N ALA A 86 -11.40 -20.06 -21.04
CA ALA A 86 -10.93 -21.31 -21.62
C ALA A 86 -9.46 -21.54 -21.24
N THR A 87 -9.01 -22.80 -21.38
CA THR A 87 -7.63 -23.17 -21.10
C THR A 87 -6.66 -22.33 -21.92
N GLU A 88 -5.67 -21.77 -21.22
CA GLU A 88 -4.60 -21.01 -21.82
C GLU A 88 -3.48 -21.90 -22.33
N ILE A 89 -2.60 -21.28 -23.10
CA ILE A 89 -1.34 -21.88 -23.53
C ILE A 89 -0.19 -21.18 -22.82
N SER A 90 0.87 -21.95 -22.51
CA SER A 90 2.09 -21.40 -21.91
C SER A 90 2.60 -20.18 -22.70
N PRO A 91 2.97 -19.07 -22.03
CA PRO A 91 3.19 -18.93 -20.59
C PRO A 91 1.97 -18.43 -19.78
N TYR A 92 0.78 -18.32 -20.37
CA TYR A 92 -0.39 -17.74 -19.69
C TYR A 92 -1.21 -18.80 -18.91
N PRO A 93 -1.85 -18.41 -17.79
CA PRO A 93 -1.76 -17.09 -17.15
C PRO A 93 -0.39 -16.86 -16.50
N LEU A 94 0.09 -15.60 -16.54
CA LEU A 94 1.36 -15.27 -15.91
C LEU A 94 1.23 -15.39 -14.40
N THR A 95 2.13 -16.13 -13.77
CA THR A 95 2.05 -16.46 -12.35
C THR A 95 3.39 -16.24 -11.66
N GLN A 96 3.35 -15.56 -10.52
CA GLN A 96 4.46 -15.45 -9.58
C GLN A 96 4.03 -15.98 -8.21
N ILE A 97 4.78 -16.93 -7.67
CA ILE A 97 4.51 -17.57 -6.37
C ILE A 97 5.50 -16.99 -5.34
N TYR A 98 4.99 -16.70 -4.15
CA TYR A 98 5.73 -16.19 -3.00
C TYR A 98 5.61 -17.17 -1.83
N GLU A 99 6.63 -17.22 -0.97
CA GLU A 99 6.69 -18.16 0.15
C GLU A 99 5.61 -17.88 1.21
N SER A 100 5.23 -16.61 1.34
CA SER A 100 4.20 -16.16 2.26
C SER A 100 3.59 -14.83 1.83
N LEU A 101 2.52 -14.41 2.50
CA LEU A 101 1.97 -13.08 2.32
C LEU A 101 2.98 -11.98 2.73
N ASP A 102 3.75 -12.22 3.79
CA ASP A 102 4.81 -11.30 4.23
C ASP A 102 5.94 -11.17 3.20
N ASP A 103 6.29 -12.29 2.56
CA ASP A 103 7.26 -12.31 1.47
C ASP A 103 6.78 -11.43 0.31
N TRP A 104 5.54 -11.65 -0.16
CA TRP A 104 4.93 -10.81 -1.19
C TRP A 104 4.90 -9.33 -0.80
N TYR A 105 4.55 -9.01 0.45
CA TYR A 105 4.56 -7.63 0.94
C TYR A 105 5.93 -6.96 0.76
N GLU A 106 7.01 -7.65 1.16
CA GLU A 106 8.36 -7.11 1.12
C GLU A 106 8.96 -7.08 -0.29
N THR A 107 8.65 -8.08 -1.11
CA THR A 107 9.25 -8.23 -2.43
C THR A 107 8.56 -7.41 -3.52
N ASP A 108 7.26 -7.14 -3.37
CA ASP A 108 6.42 -6.62 -4.45
C ASP A 108 5.57 -5.43 -3.97
N TYR A 109 4.65 -5.62 -3.02
CA TYR A 109 3.69 -4.58 -2.62
C TYR A 109 4.34 -3.29 -2.06
N ILE A 110 5.27 -3.42 -1.10
CA ILE A 110 5.93 -2.28 -0.47
C ILE A 110 6.85 -1.54 -1.46
N PRO A 111 7.73 -2.23 -2.22
CA PRO A 111 8.51 -1.59 -3.28
C PRO A 111 7.66 -0.83 -4.31
N ASP A 112 6.59 -1.45 -4.82
CA ASP A 112 5.68 -0.84 -5.80
C ASP A 112 5.00 0.40 -5.21
N PHE A 113 4.53 0.32 -3.96
CA PHE A 113 4.00 1.49 -3.23
C PHE A 113 4.97 2.68 -3.25
N PHE A 114 6.25 2.46 -2.92
CA PHE A 114 7.24 3.54 -2.91
C PHE A 114 7.56 4.06 -4.32
N ASP A 115 7.68 3.18 -5.31
CA ASP A 115 7.89 3.59 -6.71
C ASP A 115 6.74 4.46 -7.21
N ILE A 116 5.49 4.04 -6.98
CA ILE A 116 4.29 4.80 -7.31
C ILE A 116 4.36 6.20 -6.71
N LEU A 117 4.72 6.32 -5.43
CA LEU A 117 4.84 7.63 -4.77
C LEU A 117 6.02 8.48 -5.27
N GLY A 118 7.00 7.88 -5.94
CA GLY A 118 8.23 8.55 -6.36
C GLY A 118 9.08 8.99 -5.16
N VAL A 119 9.07 8.20 -4.08
CA VAL A 119 9.88 8.45 -2.88
C VAL A 119 10.78 7.23 -2.62
N PRO A 120 11.96 7.42 -2.01
CA PRO A 120 12.83 6.30 -1.72
C PRO A 120 12.26 5.44 -0.58
N SER A 121 12.66 4.16 -0.52
CA SER A 121 12.16 3.21 0.48
C SER A 121 12.87 3.28 1.84
N ASP A 122 13.91 4.11 1.96
CA ASP A 122 14.72 4.38 3.16
C ASP A 122 14.39 5.74 3.80
N LEU A 123 13.08 6.03 3.91
CA LEU A 123 12.57 7.26 4.50
C LEU A 123 13.05 7.47 5.94
N SER A 124 13.45 8.70 6.26
CA SER A 124 13.66 9.15 7.63
C SER A 124 12.36 9.05 8.45
N PHE A 125 12.49 9.00 9.76
CA PHE A 125 11.35 8.92 10.67
C PHE A 125 10.34 10.05 10.43
N PHE A 126 10.80 11.27 10.12
CA PHE A 126 9.94 12.40 9.77
C PHE A 126 9.14 12.18 8.50
N GLU A 127 9.80 11.73 7.42
CA GLU A 127 9.14 11.50 6.13
C GLU A 127 8.09 10.40 6.23
N GLN A 128 8.37 9.33 6.98
CA GLN A 128 7.41 8.27 7.23
C GLN A 128 6.14 8.82 7.91
N ASN A 129 6.28 9.64 8.95
CA ASN A 129 5.14 10.21 9.65
C ASN A 129 4.32 11.17 8.78
N VAL A 130 4.97 12.01 7.97
CA VAL A 130 4.28 12.91 7.03
C VAL A 130 3.48 12.09 6.01
N ILE A 131 4.08 11.07 5.40
CA ILE A 131 3.40 10.22 4.42
C ILE A 131 2.28 9.43 5.09
N GLY A 132 2.55 8.80 6.24
CA GLY A 132 1.58 8.04 7.02
C GLY A 132 0.35 8.87 7.39
N TYR A 133 0.54 10.13 7.81
CA TYR A 133 -0.56 11.06 8.01
C TYR A 133 -1.34 11.36 6.72
N ALA A 134 -0.62 11.65 5.63
CA ALA A 134 -1.24 11.98 4.35
C ALA A 134 -2.15 10.86 3.83
N ILE A 135 -1.72 9.60 3.97
CA ILE A 135 -2.49 8.43 3.54
C ILE A 135 -3.46 7.90 4.60
N GLY A 136 -3.56 8.54 5.77
CA GLY A 136 -4.56 8.20 6.79
C GLY A 136 -4.17 7.10 7.77
N LEU A 137 -2.91 6.62 7.75
CA LEU A 137 -2.38 5.69 8.76
C LEU A 137 -2.17 6.36 10.13
N ILE A 138 -2.09 7.70 10.15
CA ILE A 138 -1.94 8.48 11.37
C ILE A 138 -3.11 9.47 11.45
N GLY A 139 -3.78 9.53 12.60
CA GLY A 139 -4.86 10.49 12.85
C GLY A 139 -4.35 11.89 13.18
N ASN A 140 -5.20 12.91 13.03
CA ASN A 140 -4.84 14.32 13.30
C ASN A 140 -4.21 14.53 14.66
N LYS A 141 -4.83 13.98 15.71
CA LYS A 141 -4.35 14.15 17.09
C LYS A 141 -2.98 13.51 17.31
N ASP A 142 -2.72 12.35 16.71
CA ASP A 142 -1.46 11.65 16.89
C ASP A 142 -0.33 12.34 16.11
N PHE A 143 -0.63 12.82 14.91
CA PHE A 143 0.33 13.57 14.10
C PHE A 143 0.63 14.96 14.67
N GLU A 144 -0.38 15.65 15.23
CA GLU A 144 -0.18 16.90 15.97
C GLU A 144 0.75 16.69 17.19
N ASN A 145 0.47 15.68 18.01
CA ASN A 145 1.33 15.34 19.15
C ASN A 145 2.76 14.98 18.72
N TYR A 146 2.91 14.30 17.58
CA TYR A 146 4.22 14.01 17.00
C TYR A 146 5.01 15.30 16.73
N LEU A 147 4.41 16.27 16.04
CA LEU A 147 5.11 17.52 15.72
C LEU A 147 5.51 18.31 16.95
N TYR A 148 4.67 18.37 17.99
CA TYR A 148 5.03 19.03 19.24
C TYR A 148 6.17 18.35 20.02
N THR A 149 6.41 17.06 19.77
CA THR A 149 7.48 16.27 20.42
C THR A 149 8.71 16.09 19.53
N LEU A 150 8.68 16.64 18.32
CA LEU A 150 9.74 16.51 17.33
C LEU A 150 10.98 17.29 17.76
N GLU A 151 12.08 16.58 18.01
CA GLU A 151 13.37 17.24 18.23
C GLU A 151 13.86 17.87 16.92
N ARG A 152 14.34 19.12 17.00
CA ARG A 152 14.85 19.89 15.85
C ARG A 152 15.92 19.16 15.03
N THR A 153 16.67 18.25 15.65
CA THR A 153 17.75 17.46 15.04
C THR A 153 17.24 16.22 14.30
N ALA A 154 16.01 15.76 14.59
CA ALA A 154 15.42 14.56 14.01
C ALA A 154 14.68 14.84 12.69
N CYS A 155 14.26 16.08 12.45
CA CYS A 155 13.68 16.51 11.19
C CYS A 155 14.62 17.46 10.46
N GLN A 156 14.90 17.18 9.19
CA GLN A 156 15.72 18.05 8.32
C GLN A 156 14.98 19.36 7.93
N LEU A 157 14.14 19.90 8.82
CA LEU A 157 13.42 21.16 8.62
C LEU A 157 14.32 22.34 8.97
N THR A 158 14.17 23.42 8.22
CA THR A 158 14.65 24.73 8.65
C THR A 158 13.83 25.25 9.84
N GLU A 159 14.36 26.23 10.57
CA GLU A 159 13.66 26.82 11.73
C GLU A 159 12.32 27.45 11.34
N ASP A 160 12.27 28.14 10.19
CA ASP A 160 11.05 28.73 9.67
C ASP A 160 10.01 27.68 9.27
N GLU A 161 10.43 26.57 8.64
CA GLU A 161 9.55 25.45 8.28
C GLU A 161 8.97 24.80 9.54
N TYR A 162 9.80 24.56 10.56
CA TYR A 162 9.35 23.99 11.82
C TYR A 162 8.32 24.89 12.51
N LEU A 163 8.62 26.19 12.68
CA LEU A 163 7.70 27.15 13.30
C LEU A 163 6.38 27.27 12.53
N THR A 164 6.43 27.18 11.20
CA THR A 164 5.24 27.18 10.36
C THR A 164 4.37 25.95 10.63
N PHE A 165 4.96 24.76 10.72
CA PHE A 165 4.21 23.52 10.88
C PHE A 165 3.56 23.36 12.24
N ILE A 166 4.24 23.74 13.32
CA ILE A 166 3.65 23.66 14.67
C ILE A 166 2.55 24.69 14.90
N ALA A 167 2.44 25.71 14.03
CA ALA A 167 1.42 26.75 14.11
C ALA A 167 0.15 26.44 13.30
N LEU A 168 0.11 25.32 12.57
CA LEU A 168 -1.04 24.93 11.75
C LEU A 168 -2.25 24.55 12.61
N ASP A 169 -3.46 24.84 12.12
CA ASP A 169 -4.70 24.36 12.75
C ASP A 169 -4.98 22.91 12.31
N PHE A 170 -4.72 21.95 13.20
CA PHE A 170 -4.96 20.52 12.97
C PHE A 170 -6.45 20.13 12.90
N ASN A 171 -7.37 21.04 13.24
CA ASN A 171 -8.80 20.84 12.94
C ASN A 171 -9.08 21.02 11.45
N ASN A 172 -8.23 21.76 10.73
CA ASN A 172 -8.29 21.93 9.28
C ASN A 172 -7.27 21.03 8.57
N LYS A 173 -7.59 19.73 8.45
CA LYS A 173 -6.72 18.73 7.78
C LYS A 173 -6.28 19.17 6.37
N PHE A 174 -7.12 19.90 5.65
CA PHE A 174 -6.79 20.35 4.30
C PHE A 174 -5.67 21.40 4.28
N GLU A 175 -5.69 22.35 5.21
CA GLU A 175 -4.62 23.32 5.40
C GLU A 175 -3.31 22.65 5.77
N VAL A 176 -3.36 21.70 6.71
CA VAL A 176 -2.19 20.90 7.10
C VAL A 176 -1.58 20.20 5.89
N LEU A 177 -2.41 19.50 5.11
CA LEU A 177 -1.94 18.80 3.91
C LEU A 177 -1.35 19.74 2.86
N ILE A 178 -1.89 20.95 2.68
CA ILE A 178 -1.31 21.93 1.75
C ILE A 178 0.11 22.29 2.18
N ALA A 179 0.32 22.61 3.46
CA ALA A 179 1.64 23.00 3.98
C ALA A 179 2.66 21.87 3.80
N PHE A 180 2.32 20.65 4.20
CA PHE A 180 3.21 19.50 4.04
C PHE A 180 3.43 19.12 2.57
N ASN A 181 2.43 19.28 1.71
CA ASN A 181 2.57 19.01 0.28
C ASN A 181 3.56 19.95 -0.41
N GLN A 182 3.57 21.23 -0.03
CA GLN A 182 4.55 22.19 -0.56
C GLN A 182 5.97 21.81 -0.16
N TRP A 183 6.19 21.44 1.10
CA TRP A 183 7.47 20.95 1.58
C TRP A 183 7.90 19.65 0.90
N PHE A 184 6.99 18.69 0.78
CA PHE A 184 7.23 17.39 0.17
C PHE A 184 7.70 17.53 -1.30
N ARG A 185 6.99 18.35 -2.08
CA ARG A 185 7.35 18.63 -3.48
C ARG A 185 8.73 19.27 -3.61
N LYS A 186 9.07 20.21 -2.72
CA LYS A 186 10.40 20.84 -2.68
C LYS A 186 11.49 19.83 -2.32
N LYS A 187 11.22 18.92 -1.38
CA LYS A 187 12.20 17.96 -0.88
C LYS A 187 12.56 16.89 -1.90
N PHE A 188 11.56 16.26 -2.52
CA PHE A 188 11.79 15.10 -3.38
C PHE A 188 11.97 15.45 -4.86
N ASN A 189 11.68 16.69 -5.27
CA ASN A 189 11.92 17.27 -6.61
C ASN A 189 11.26 16.52 -7.80
N ASP A 190 10.74 15.30 -7.59
CA ASP A 190 9.93 14.49 -8.50
C ASP A 190 9.23 13.36 -7.69
N ALA A 191 8.16 13.70 -6.99
CA ALA A 191 7.29 12.71 -6.36
C ALA A 191 5.98 12.68 -7.16
N ARG A 192 5.88 11.75 -8.11
CA ARG A 192 4.87 11.70 -9.19
C ARG A 192 3.40 11.76 -8.75
N TYR A 193 3.13 11.74 -7.46
CA TYR A 193 1.85 12.16 -6.88
C TYR A 193 2.07 13.16 -5.74
N ASP A 194 1.15 14.11 -5.64
CA ASP A 194 1.15 15.05 -4.53
C ASP A 194 0.40 14.48 -3.31
N LEU A 195 0.75 14.95 -2.11
CA LEU A 195 0.15 14.45 -0.87
C LEU A 195 -1.38 14.67 -0.82
N LEU A 196 -1.91 15.64 -1.58
CA LEU A 196 -3.35 15.89 -1.65
C LEU A 196 -4.05 14.80 -2.48
N GLU A 197 -3.49 14.42 -3.63
CA GLU A 197 -3.98 13.32 -4.45
C GLU A 197 -3.86 11.99 -3.73
N MET A 198 -2.77 11.78 -2.99
CA MET A 198 -2.65 10.63 -2.08
C MET A 198 -3.79 10.64 -1.07
N ASN A 199 -3.96 11.74 -0.33
CA ASN A 199 -5.01 11.83 0.68
C ASN A 199 -6.41 11.51 0.11
N LYS A 200 -6.74 12.05 -1.07
CA LYS A 200 -8.00 11.76 -1.79
C LYS A 200 -8.16 10.29 -2.18
N ARG A 201 -7.07 9.57 -2.45
CA ARG A 201 -7.13 8.14 -2.82
C ARG A 201 -7.40 7.26 -1.61
N PHE A 202 -6.78 7.57 -0.47
CA PHE A 202 -6.80 6.71 0.71
C PHE A 202 -7.91 7.04 1.72
N ASN A 203 -8.52 8.23 1.66
CA ASN A 203 -9.58 8.65 2.60
C ASN A 203 -10.96 8.77 1.93
N LYS A 204 -11.26 7.95 0.92
CA LYS A 204 -12.58 7.92 0.26
C LYS A 204 -13.66 7.27 1.12
#